data_AF-A0A0F3KWC1-F1
#
_entry.id   AF-A0A0F3KWC1-F1
#
_cell.length_a   1.000
_cell.length_b   1.000
_cell.length_c   1.000
_cell.angle_alpha   90.00
_cell.angle_beta   90.00
_cell.angle_gamma   90.00
#
_symmetry.space_group_name_H-M   'P 1'
#
loop_
_entity.id
_entity.type
_entity.pdbx_description
1 polymer ?
#
loop_
_entity_poly.entity_id
_entity_poly.type
_entity_poly.pdbx_seq_one_letter_code
_entity_poly.pdbx_strand_id
1 'polypeptide(L)'
;MRRALAALVVATLPLGGAVAGEAYKCTANGQTIYQQTPCAKQQHQEVLQLDDSAPAPSRPVVPPPPDGVFTDVEPPAPTPPRPVPQMYLCTRATDGKTYTSSNGHPDAYAAPLGVLGAVDNGLANVYGSRNAAVSSFPELNRGKGNAAAVANANYVWVRDTCRPMSAAETCQTLRDEQGANEKAIRNAFKSERAPLDAKDAALRGQLQGCG
;
A
#
# COMPACT_ATOMS: atom_id res chain seq x y z
N MET A 1 -57.32 -37.81 21.95
CA MET A 1 -57.88 -37.92 20.59
C MET A 1 -56.72 -38.00 19.59
N ARG A 2 -56.91 -38.89 18.63
CA ARG A 2 -56.14 -39.32 17.44
C ARG A 2 -54.87 -38.57 16.98
N ARG A 3 -53.87 -39.43 16.68
CA ARG A 3 -52.62 -39.30 15.92
C ARG A 3 -52.78 -38.62 14.55
N ALA A 4 -51.71 -37.99 14.06
CA ALA A 4 -51.14 -38.29 12.73
C ALA A 4 -49.73 -37.69 12.59
N LEU A 5 -48.71 -38.57 12.56
CA LEU A 5 -47.40 -38.27 11.99
C LEU A 5 -47.57 -38.12 10.47
N ALA A 6 -47.02 -37.06 9.87
CA ALA A 6 -46.90 -36.94 8.42
C ALA A 6 -45.42 -37.03 8.03
N ALA A 7 -45.14 -38.05 7.21
CA ALA A 7 -43.84 -38.56 6.84
C ALA A 7 -43.05 -37.61 5.92
N LEU A 8 -41.76 -37.50 6.21
CA LEU A 8 -40.75 -36.86 5.36
C LEU A 8 -40.45 -37.79 4.17
N VAL A 9 -40.97 -37.47 2.98
CA VAL A 9 -40.66 -38.19 1.75
C VAL A 9 -39.31 -37.70 1.22
N VAL A 10 -38.28 -38.52 1.42
CA VAL A 10 -36.96 -38.34 0.80
C VAL A 10 -37.07 -38.78 -0.66
N ALA A 11 -37.02 -37.82 -1.58
CA ALA A 11 -36.92 -38.08 -3.01
C ALA A 11 -35.51 -38.59 -3.34
N THR A 12 -35.39 -39.89 -3.58
CA THR A 12 -34.20 -40.55 -4.12
C THR A 12 -34.02 -40.16 -5.59
N LEU A 13 -33.03 -39.31 -5.88
CA LEU A 13 -32.52 -39.12 -7.24
C LEU A 13 -31.72 -40.36 -7.66
N PRO A 14 -31.96 -40.95 -8.85
CA PRO A 14 -31.07 -41.97 -9.37
C PRO A 14 -29.75 -41.31 -9.80
N LEU A 15 -28.68 -41.65 -9.08
CA LEU A 15 -27.31 -41.48 -9.56
C LEU A 15 -27.14 -42.44 -10.74
N GLY A 16 -27.36 -41.93 -11.96
CA GLY A 16 -26.93 -42.61 -13.18
C GLY A 16 -25.41 -42.68 -13.15
N GLY A 17 -24.88 -43.89 -12.94
CA GLY A 17 -23.45 -44.16 -13.07
C GLY A 17 -23.01 -43.78 -14.48
N ALA A 18 -22.14 -42.79 -14.57
CA ALA A 18 -21.44 -42.48 -15.81
C ALA A 18 -20.57 -43.69 -16.17
N VAL A 19 -20.92 -44.36 -17.26
CA VAL A 19 -20.01 -45.32 -17.89
C VAL A 19 -18.91 -44.49 -18.54
N ALA A 20 -17.77 -44.39 -17.86
CA ALA A 20 -16.57 -43.76 -18.40
C ALA A 20 -16.12 -44.57 -19.63
N GLY A 21 -16.39 -44.04 -20.82
CA GLY A 21 -16.08 -44.69 -22.09
C GLY A 21 -16.85 -44.13 -23.29
N GLU A 22 -17.96 -43.42 -23.07
CA GLU A 22 -18.74 -42.82 -24.15
C GLU A 22 -19.05 -41.35 -23.88
N ALA A 23 -18.76 -40.48 -24.86
CA ALA A 23 -19.17 -39.08 -24.87
C ALA A 23 -20.06 -38.80 -26.08
N TYR A 24 -21.09 -37.98 -25.87
CA TYR A 24 -22.05 -37.59 -26.89
C TYR A 24 -21.77 -36.15 -27.31
N LYS A 25 -21.59 -35.95 -28.62
CA LYS A 25 -21.53 -34.63 -29.24
C LYS A 25 -22.92 -34.30 -29.76
N CYS A 26 -23.54 -33.29 -29.17
CA CYS A 26 -24.87 -32.83 -29.52
C CYS A 26 -24.77 -31.52 -30.31
N THR A 27 -25.41 -31.49 -31.47
CA THR A 27 -25.43 -30.30 -32.34
C THR A 27 -26.87 -29.82 -32.55
N ALA A 28 -27.12 -28.54 -32.27
CA ALA A 28 -28.41 -27.89 -32.46
C ALA A 28 -28.19 -26.43 -32.85
N ASN A 29 -28.84 -25.96 -33.92
CA ASN A 29 -28.80 -24.56 -34.37
C ASN A 29 -27.36 -23.98 -34.50
N GLY A 30 -26.40 -24.81 -34.95
CA GLY A 30 -25.00 -24.41 -35.09
C GLY A 30 -24.17 -24.37 -33.80
N GLN A 31 -24.77 -24.67 -32.64
CA GLN A 31 -24.05 -24.83 -31.38
C GLN A 31 -23.74 -26.31 -31.12
N THR A 32 -22.51 -26.57 -30.67
CA THR A 32 -22.02 -27.92 -30.34
C THR A 32 -21.72 -28.00 -28.85
N ILE A 33 -22.29 -29.00 -28.18
CA ILE A 33 -22.00 -29.33 -26.78
C ILE A 33 -21.56 -30.78 -26.66
N TYR A 34 -20.65 -31.06 -25.72
CA TYR A 34 -20.17 -32.41 -25.42
C TYR A 34 -20.64 -32.79 -24.02
N GLN A 35 -21.27 -33.96 -23.90
CA GLN A 35 -21.87 -34.42 -22.65
C GLN A 35 -21.80 -35.94 -22.52
N GLN A 36 -21.86 -36.46 -21.30
CA GLN A 36 -21.83 -37.90 -21.04
C GLN A 36 -23.22 -38.55 -21.11
N THR A 37 -24.27 -37.77 -21.40
CA THR A 37 -25.66 -38.23 -21.54
C THR A 37 -26.15 -38.10 -22.98
N PRO A 38 -27.06 -38.99 -23.45
CA PRO A 38 -27.65 -38.90 -24.78
C PRO A 38 -28.29 -37.53 -25.05
N CYS A 39 -28.25 -37.10 -26.31
CA CYS A 39 -28.75 -35.78 -26.70
C CYS A 39 -30.29 -35.70 -26.55
N ALA A 40 -30.81 -34.49 -26.36
CA ALA A 40 -32.27 -34.29 -26.31
C ALA A 40 -32.92 -34.64 -27.66
N LYS A 41 -34.18 -35.11 -27.63
CA LYS A 41 -34.95 -35.38 -28.85
C LYS A 41 -34.96 -34.10 -29.71
N GLN A 42 -34.64 -34.23 -31.00
CA GLN A 42 -34.43 -33.17 -32.01
C GLN A 42 -33.02 -32.56 -32.11
N GLN A 43 -32.02 -33.09 -31.40
CA GLN A 43 -30.61 -32.73 -31.61
C GLN A 43 -29.91 -33.78 -32.47
N HIS A 44 -28.95 -33.37 -33.31
CA HIS A 44 -28.13 -34.32 -34.05
C HIS A 44 -27.03 -34.85 -33.12
N GLN A 45 -27.04 -36.16 -32.91
CA GLN A 45 -26.18 -36.89 -31.98
C GLN A 45 -25.07 -37.62 -32.74
N GLU A 46 -23.84 -37.40 -32.30
CA GLU A 46 -22.67 -38.18 -32.70
C GLU A 46 -22.08 -38.83 -31.43
N VAL A 47 -21.94 -40.16 -31.42
CA VAL A 47 -21.38 -40.91 -30.30
C VAL A 47 -19.88 -41.04 -30.49
N LEU A 48 -19.10 -40.54 -29.54
CA LEU A 48 -17.66 -40.68 -29.48
C LEU A 48 -17.32 -41.74 -28.45
N GLN A 49 -16.69 -42.84 -28.89
CA GLN A 49 -16.03 -43.74 -27.96
C GLN A 49 -14.70 -43.10 -27.51
N LEU A 50 -14.56 -42.97 -26.20
CA LEU A 50 -13.32 -42.54 -25.57
C LEU A 50 -12.53 -43.79 -25.23
N ASP A 51 -11.41 -43.98 -25.93
CA ASP A 51 -10.50 -45.08 -25.65
C ASP A 51 -9.71 -44.76 -24.38
N ASP A 52 -10.12 -45.33 -23.25
CA ASP A 52 -9.40 -45.20 -21.97
C ASP A 52 -8.20 -46.17 -21.88
N SER A 53 -7.93 -46.92 -22.95
CA SER A 53 -6.78 -47.81 -23.08
C SER A 53 -5.51 -47.05 -23.48
N ALA A 54 -5.18 -45.98 -22.74
CA ALA A 54 -3.79 -45.54 -22.70
C ALA A 54 -3.02 -46.59 -21.88
N PRO A 55 -1.99 -47.26 -22.43
CA PRO A 55 -1.11 -48.06 -21.60
C PRO A 55 -0.59 -47.15 -20.51
N ALA A 56 -0.77 -47.54 -19.23
CA ALA A 56 0.00 -46.90 -18.17
C ALA A 56 1.46 -46.93 -18.64
N PRO A 57 2.16 -45.78 -18.71
CA PRO A 57 3.54 -45.76 -19.18
C PRO A 57 4.29 -46.76 -18.32
N SER A 58 4.76 -47.85 -18.95
CA SER A 58 5.63 -48.79 -18.28
C SER A 58 6.80 -47.97 -17.77
N ARG A 59 6.92 -47.90 -16.44
CA ARG A 59 8.03 -47.20 -15.80
C ARG A 59 9.29 -47.78 -16.44
N PRO A 60 10.13 -46.98 -17.11
CA PRO A 60 11.41 -47.49 -17.57
C PRO A 60 12.09 -48.09 -16.35
N VAL A 61 12.55 -49.34 -16.48
CA VAL A 61 13.47 -49.90 -15.50
C VAL A 61 14.71 -49.03 -15.59
N VAL A 62 14.78 -48.07 -14.67
CA VAL A 62 15.96 -47.24 -14.48
C VAL A 62 17.05 -48.21 -14.02
N PRO A 63 18.15 -48.39 -14.78
CA PRO A 63 19.30 -49.13 -14.25
C PRO A 63 19.67 -48.51 -12.90
N PRO A 64 20.13 -49.29 -11.90
CA PRO A 64 20.55 -48.72 -10.63
C PRO A 64 21.50 -47.55 -10.95
N PRO A 65 21.24 -46.35 -10.41
CA PRO A 65 22.11 -45.22 -10.67
C PRO A 65 23.54 -45.68 -10.34
N PRO A 66 24.55 -45.42 -11.21
CA PRO A 66 25.93 -45.53 -10.74
C PRO A 66 26.00 -44.69 -9.48
N ASP A 67 26.55 -45.23 -8.39
CA ASP A 67 26.56 -44.64 -7.05
C ASP A 67 26.58 -43.12 -7.16
N GLY A 68 25.36 -42.57 -7.11
CA GLY A 68 25.13 -41.20 -7.47
C GLY A 68 25.70 -40.42 -6.32
N VAL A 69 26.80 -39.71 -6.57
CA VAL A 69 27.23 -38.68 -5.66
C VAL A 69 26.05 -37.72 -5.58
N PHE A 70 25.27 -37.83 -4.50
CA PHE A 70 24.37 -36.77 -4.10
C PHE A 70 25.29 -35.58 -3.85
N THR A 71 25.48 -34.73 -4.86
CA THR A 71 25.87 -33.37 -4.58
C THR A 71 24.72 -32.82 -3.77
N ASP A 72 24.93 -32.79 -2.46
CA ASP A 72 24.17 -32.01 -1.52
C ASP A 72 24.03 -30.61 -2.13
N VAL A 73 22.86 -30.32 -2.70
CA VAL A 73 22.56 -28.97 -3.18
C VAL A 73 22.35 -28.19 -1.91
N GLU A 74 23.45 -27.62 -1.40
CA GLU A 74 23.43 -26.76 -0.24
C GLU A 74 22.31 -25.72 -0.45
N PRO A 75 21.35 -25.60 0.49
CA PRO A 75 20.30 -24.62 0.39
C PRO A 75 20.91 -23.24 0.09
N PRO A 76 20.33 -22.46 -0.84
CA PRO A 76 20.88 -21.13 -1.12
C PRO A 76 21.01 -20.37 0.19
N ALA A 77 22.21 -19.85 0.45
CA ALA A 77 22.50 -19.13 1.68
C ALA A 77 21.42 -18.07 1.93
N PRO A 78 20.94 -17.90 3.17
CA PRO A 78 19.93 -16.90 3.49
C PRO A 78 20.42 -15.53 3.02
N THR A 79 19.61 -14.85 2.21
CA THR A 79 19.91 -13.47 1.80
C THR A 79 20.05 -12.60 3.05
N PRO A 80 21.11 -11.78 3.17
CA PRO A 80 21.28 -10.92 4.32
C PRO A 80 20.08 -9.98 4.44
N PRO A 81 19.61 -9.70 5.68
CA PRO A 81 18.51 -8.76 5.89
C PRO A 81 18.91 -7.40 5.32
N ARG A 82 17.98 -6.75 4.61
CA ARG A 82 18.23 -5.39 4.13
C ARG A 82 18.32 -4.45 5.34
N PRO A 83 19.26 -3.51 5.35
CA PRO A 83 19.34 -2.55 6.44
C PRO A 83 18.11 -1.64 6.42
N VAL A 84 17.55 -1.34 7.59
CA VAL A 84 16.57 -0.27 7.76
C VAL A 84 17.26 1.06 7.43
N PRO A 85 16.66 1.94 6.62
CA PRO A 85 17.24 3.25 6.35
C PRO A 85 17.35 4.06 7.65
N GLN A 86 18.45 4.80 7.82
CA GLN A 86 18.57 5.72 8.95
C GLN A 86 17.67 6.94 8.70
N MET A 87 16.78 7.23 9.65
CA MET A 87 15.95 8.43 9.66
C MET A 87 16.16 9.22 10.95
N TYR A 88 15.74 10.48 10.93
CA TYR A 88 15.88 11.41 12.04
C TYR A 88 14.53 12.06 12.33
N LEU A 89 14.24 12.20 13.63
CA LEU A 89 13.13 13.01 14.10
C LEU A 89 13.68 14.37 14.49
N CYS A 90 13.24 15.39 13.76
CA CYS A 90 13.65 16.77 13.94
C CYS A 90 12.53 17.57 14.59
N THR A 91 12.91 18.54 15.42
CA THR A 91 12.01 19.50 16.05
C THR A 91 12.36 20.88 15.55
N ARG A 92 11.36 21.57 14.99
CA ARG A 92 11.54 22.91 14.45
C ARG A 92 11.80 23.93 15.55
N ALA A 93 12.81 24.77 15.36
CA ALA A 93 13.21 25.78 16.35
C ALA A 93 12.18 26.90 16.56
N THR A 94 11.30 27.14 15.58
CA THR A 94 10.31 28.22 15.64
C THR A 94 9.00 27.83 16.31
N ASP A 95 8.40 26.70 15.91
CA ASP A 95 7.07 26.28 16.37
C ASP A 95 7.07 24.98 17.18
N GLY A 96 8.25 24.36 17.40
CA GLY A 96 8.38 23.10 18.12
C GLY A 96 7.77 21.90 17.42
N LYS A 97 7.28 22.04 16.18
CA LYS A 97 6.68 20.92 15.44
C LYS A 97 7.73 19.92 15.02
N THR A 98 7.36 18.65 15.10
CA THR A 98 8.23 17.56 14.69
C THR A 98 8.05 17.23 13.21
N TYR A 99 9.14 16.83 12.57
CA TYR A 99 9.14 16.33 11.19
C TYR A 99 10.25 15.28 11.03
N THR A 100 10.15 14.48 9.98
CA THR A 100 11.12 13.44 9.66
C THR A 100 12.13 13.95 8.63
N SER A 101 13.40 13.58 8.79
CA SER A 101 14.49 13.91 7.88
C SER A 101 15.31 12.67 7.55
N SER A 102 15.81 12.59 6.32
CA SER A 102 16.70 11.51 5.85
C SER A 102 18.16 11.72 6.23
N ASN A 103 18.57 12.96 6.55
CA ASN A 103 19.98 13.27 6.82
C ASN A 103 20.25 13.76 8.26
N GLY A 104 19.23 14.26 8.98
CA GLY A 104 19.39 14.74 10.36
C GLY A 104 20.22 16.03 10.52
N HIS A 105 20.57 16.70 9.43
CA HIS A 105 21.44 17.89 9.43
C HIS A 105 20.70 19.07 8.78
N PRO A 106 19.73 19.69 9.49
CA PRO A 106 19.03 20.86 8.98
C PRO A 106 19.95 22.07 8.92
N ASP A 107 19.87 22.81 7.82
CA ASP A 107 20.54 24.10 7.67
C ASP A 107 19.97 25.13 8.64
N ALA A 108 20.82 26.06 9.06
CA ALA A 108 20.35 27.20 9.83
C ALA A 108 19.56 28.16 8.92
N TYR A 109 18.49 28.75 9.44
CA TYR A 109 17.67 29.72 8.71
C TYR A 109 17.35 30.94 9.58
N ALA A 110 17.11 32.07 8.92
CA ALA A 110 16.69 33.29 9.58
C ALA A 110 15.19 33.22 9.91
N ALA A 111 14.85 33.35 11.18
CA ALA A 111 13.47 33.40 11.64
C ALA A 111 13.18 34.74 12.34
N PRO A 112 11.98 35.32 12.17
CA PRO A 112 11.59 36.48 12.95
C PRO A 112 11.59 36.16 14.45
N LEU A 113 12.24 36.99 15.27
CA LEU A 113 12.35 36.78 16.71
C LEU A 113 10.97 36.63 17.39
N GLY A 114 9.95 37.32 16.86
CA GLY A 114 8.58 37.24 17.37
C GLY A 114 7.94 35.84 17.22
N VAL A 115 8.32 35.05 16.22
CA VAL A 115 7.76 33.68 16.05
C VAL A 115 8.36 32.67 17.03
N LEU A 116 9.49 33.00 17.67
CA LEU A 116 10.13 32.15 18.67
C LEU A 116 9.45 32.24 20.05
N GLY A 117 8.50 33.16 20.24
CA GLY A 117 7.91 33.45 21.55
C GLY A 117 8.90 33.98 22.59
N ALA A 118 10.14 34.31 22.18
CA ALA A 118 11.21 34.75 23.07
C ALA A 118 11.07 36.20 23.55
N VAL A 119 10.16 36.97 22.92
CA VAL A 119 9.91 38.37 23.25
C VAL A 119 8.42 38.60 23.47
N ASP A 120 8.01 38.74 24.74
CA ASP A 120 6.71 39.27 25.15
C ASP A 120 6.68 40.80 24.92
N ASN A 121 6.86 41.22 23.68
CA ASN A 121 6.58 42.59 23.31
C ASN A 121 5.07 42.72 23.24
N GLY A 122 4.46 43.22 24.31
CA GLY A 122 3.03 43.49 24.34
C GLY A 122 2.60 44.23 23.07
N LEU A 123 1.39 43.96 22.56
CA LEU A 123 0.90 44.52 21.29
C LEU A 123 1.10 46.04 21.18
N ALA A 124 1.10 46.77 22.29
CA ALA A 124 1.36 48.21 22.33
C ALA A 124 2.80 48.61 21.90
N ASN A 125 3.80 47.74 22.06
CA ASN A 125 5.17 47.96 21.58
C ASN A 125 5.30 47.65 20.07
N VAL A 126 4.50 46.73 19.54
CA VAL A 126 4.53 46.32 18.13
C VAL A 126 3.64 47.22 17.26
N TYR A 127 2.46 47.57 17.78
CA TYR A 127 1.43 48.34 17.10
C TYR A 127 1.31 49.77 17.60
N GLY A 128 2.08 50.21 18.61
CA GLY A 128 1.96 51.53 19.23
C GLY A 128 0.79 51.63 20.23
N SER A 129 0.51 52.86 20.71
CA SER A 129 -0.59 53.15 21.66
C SER A 129 -1.98 52.76 21.11
N ARG A 130 -3.04 52.76 21.95
CA ARG A 130 -4.43 52.34 21.57
C ARG A 130 -4.99 52.91 20.25
N ASN A 131 -4.40 53.99 19.70
CA ASN A 131 -4.82 54.64 18.45
C ASN A 131 -3.87 54.39 17.25
N ALA A 132 -2.88 53.52 17.42
CA ALA A 132 -1.83 53.24 16.44
C ALA A 132 -2.12 51.99 15.57
N ALA A 133 -3.35 51.47 15.65
CA ALA A 133 -3.86 50.50 14.68
C ALA A 133 -3.58 51.00 13.25
N VAL A 134 -2.76 50.24 12.53
CA VAL A 134 -2.39 50.53 11.15
C VAL A 134 -3.60 50.20 10.29
N SER A 135 -4.18 51.22 9.70
CA SER A 135 -5.28 51.10 8.76
C SER A 135 -4.76 50.56 7.42
N SER A 136 -5.59 49.88 6.64
CA SER A 136 -5.27 49.59 5.23
C SER A 136 -5.25 50.85 4.34
N PHE A 137 -5.62 52.01 4.86
CA PHE A 137 -5.54 53.31 4.17
C PHE A 137 -4.24 54.06 4.52
N PRO A 138 -3.33 54.27 3.55
CA PRO A 138 -2.00 54.86 3.79
C PRO A 138 -2.04 56.26 4.44
N GLU A 139 -3.02 57.09 4.08
CA GLU A 139 -3.16 58.46 4.58
C GLU A 139 -3.48 58.52 6.08
N LEU A 140 -4.17 57.51 6.62
CA LEU A 140 -4.50 57.40 8.05
C LEU A 140 -3.34 56.88 8.90
N ASN A 141 -2.26 56.42 8.27
CA ASN A 141 -1.06 55.90 8.91
C ASN A 141 0.09 56.92 8.96
N ARG A 142 -0.06 58.10 8.33
CA ARG A 142 0.99 59.11 8.32
C ARG A 142 1.27 59.60 9.75
N GLY A 143 2.49 59.38 10.25
CA GLY A 143 2.91 59.73 11.61
C GLY A 143 2.58 58.69 12.69
N LYS A 144 1.89 57.59 12.34
CA LYS A 144 1.71 56.44 13.22
C LYS A 144 2.87 55.48 13.03
N GLY A 145 3.43 54.97 14.12
CA GLY A 145 4.66 54.18 14.15
C GLY A 145 4.70 53.06 13.10
N ASN A 146 5.91 52.77 12.64
CA ASN A 146 6.15 51.79 11.60
C ASN A 146 6.06 50.36 12.17
N ALA A 147 4.85 49.80 12.24
CA ALA A 147 4.65 48.38 12.59
C ALA A 147 5.43 47.44 11.64
N ALA A 148 5.64 47.85 10.38
CA ALA A 148 6.45 47.11 9.42
C ALA A 148 7.97 47.15 9.72
N ALA A 149 8.50 48.13 10.45
CA ALA A 149 9.91 48.18 10.87
C ALA A 149 10.14 47.28 12.05
N VAL A 150 9.21 47.22 13.01
CA VAL A 150 9.32 46.32 14.17
C VAL A 150 9.24 44.86 13.73
N ALA A 151 8.40 44.55 12.74
CA ALA A 151 8.30 43.22 12.15
C ALA A 151 9.56 42.80 11.36
N ASN A 152 10.30 43.75 10.77
CA ASN A 152 11.48 43.47 9.94
C ASN A 152 12.83 43.55 10.67
N ALA A 153 12.90 44.14 11.87
CA ALA A 153 14.19 44.51 12.47
C ALA A 153 14.88 43.39 13.29
N ASN A 154 14.22 42.26 13.58
CA ASN A 154 14.76 41.26 14.50
C ASN A 154 14.68 39.84 13.92
N TYR A 155 15.42 39.55 12.85
CA TYR A 155 15.64 38.17 12.44
C TYR A 155 16.82 37.58 13.21
N VAL A 156 16.67 36.34 13.65
CA VAL A 156 17.72 35.57 14.31
C VAL A 156 17.96 34.27 13.55
N TRP A 157 19.21 33.83 13.52
CA TRP A 157 19.56 32.53 12.96
C TRP A 157 19.19 31.43 13.94
N VAL A 158 18.32 30.53 13.50
CA VAL A 158 17.93 29.35 14.26
C VAL A 158 18.30 28.09 13.49
N ARG A 159 18.39 26.98 14.21
CA ARG A 159 18.64 25.65 13.65
C ARG A 159 17.74 24.66 14.35
N ASP A 160 17.12 23.79 13.57
CA ASP A 160 16.29 22.70 14.10
C ASP A 160 17.16 21.65 14.80
N THR A 161 16.59 20.95 15.78
CA THR A 161 17.29 19.90 16.54
C THR A 161 16.81 18.54 16.08
N CYS A 162 17.73 17.66 15.70
CA CYS A 162 17.40 16.31 15.23
C CYS A 162 18.00 15.24 16.14
N ARG A 163 17.25 14.15 16.32
CA ARG A 163 17.75 12.90 16.91
C ARG A 163 17.63 11.74 15.93
N PRO A 164 18.55 10.77 15.95
CA PRO A 164 18.36 9.54 15.19
C PRO A 164 17.09 8.82 15.69
N MET A 165 16.35 8.24 14.74
CA MET A 165 15.23 7.35 15.03
C MET A 165 15.74 5.93 15.22
N SER A 166 15.10 5.19 16.12
CA SER A 166 15.30 3.74 16.21
C SER A 166 14.76 3.03 14.96
N ALA A 167 15.17 1.78 14.75
CA ALA A 167 14.66 0.96 13.66
C ALA A 167 13.13 0.80 13.73
N ALA A 168 12.57 0.61 14.93
CA ALA A 168 11.13 0.49 15.14
C ALA A 168 10.37 1.79 14.78
N GLU A 169 10.86 2.94 15.24
CA GLU A 169 10.28 4.24 14.90
C GLU A 169 10.33 4.52 13.39
N THR A 170 11.45 4.17 12.76
CA THR A 170 11.65 4.34 11.32
C THR A 170 10.67 3.45 10.53
N CYS A 171 10.59 2.17 10.87
CA CYS A 171 9.68 1.24 10.21
C CYS A 171 8.21 1.59 10.40
N GLN A 172 7.83 2.14 11.55
CA GLN A 172 6.47 2.64 11.76
C GLN A 172 6.20 3.86 10.88
N THR A 173 7.12 4.82 10.84
CA THR A 173 7.01 6.02 10.01
C THR A 173 6.89 5.68 8.53
N LEU A 174 7.71 4.76 8.03
CA LEU A 174 7.65 4.32 6.63
C LEU A 174 6.32 3.64 6.29
N ARG A 175 5.76 2.84 7.22
CA ARG A 175 4.43 2.22 7.05
C ARG A 175 3.33 3.28 7.02
N ASP A 176 3.41 4.28 7.88
CA ASP A 176 2.43 5.38 7.92
C ASP A 176 2.50 6.22 6.63
N GLU A 177 3.72 6.52 6.15
CA GLU A 177 3.94 7.22 4.88
C GLU A 177 3.43 6.41 3.68
N GLN A 178 3.62 5.09 3.68
CA GLN A 178 3.08 4.20 2.65
C GLN A 178 1.55 4.22 2.66
N GLY A 179 0.93 4.02 3.82
CA GLY A 179 -0.53 4.03 3.94
C GLY A 179 -1.15 5.38 3.51
N ALA A 180 -0.49 6.50 3.84
CA ALA A 180 -0.89 7.82 3.36
C ALA A 180 -0.73 7.97 1.84
N ASN A 181 0.37 7.46 1.27
CA ASN A 181 0.62 7.51 -0.17
C ASN A 181 -0.37 6.64 -0.95
N GLU A 182 -0.67 5.43 -0.49
CA GLU A 182 -1.69 4.56 -1.08
C GLU A 182 -3.07 5.20 -1.05
N LYS A 183 -3.42 5.88 0.05
CA LYS A 183 -4.65 6.66 0.14
C LYS A 183 -4.66 7.80 -0.89
N ALA A 184 -3.54 8.47 -1.09
CA ALA A 184 -3.41 9.49 -2.13
C ALA A 184 -3.59 8.88 -3.53
N ILE A 185 -2.96 7.74 -3.84
CA ILE A 185 -3.10 7.03 -5.13
C ILE A 185 -4.55 6.67 -5.44
N ARG A 186 -5.32 6.22 -4.44
CA ARG A 186 -6.74 5.89 -4.59
C ARG A 186 -7.60 7.11 -4.94
N ASN A 187 -7.23 8.28 -4.41
CA ASN A 187 -7.98 9.52 -4.59
C ASN A 187 -7.44 10.41 -5.75
N ALA A 188 -6.27 10.07 -6.30
CA ALA A 188 -5.58 10.89 -7.30
C ALA A 188 -6.20 10.81 -8.69
N PHE A 189 -6.12 11.92 -9.43
CA PHE A 189 -6.42 11.93 -10.86
C PHE A 189 -5.34 11.20 -11.66
N LYS A 190 -5.65 10.83 -12.92
CA LYS A 190 -4.70 10.13 -13.80
C LYS A 190 -3.39 10.90 -13.98
N SER A 191 -3.44 12.23 -14.04
CA SER A 191 -2.27 13.12 -14.17
C SER A 191 -1.38 13.16 -12.93
N GLU A 192 -1.92 12.85 -11.75
CA GLU A 192 -1.21 12.92 -10.47
C GLU A 192 -0.67 11.56 -10.01
N ARG A 193 -1.06 10.48 -10.69
CA ARG A 193 -0.77 9.10 -10.28
C ARG A 193 0.70 8.71 -10.42
N ALA A 194 1.35 9.08 -11.52
CA ALA A 194 2.74 8.70 -11.80
C ALA A 194 3.75 9.02 -10.67
N PRO A 195 3.81 10.25 -10.11
CA PRO A 195 4.72 10.54 -9.01
C PRO A 195 4.38 9.78 -7.72
N LEU A 196 3.09 9.50 -7.47
CA LEU A 196 2.66 8.75 -6.29
C LEU A 196 3.04 7.27 -6.39
N ASP A 197 2.92 6.66 -7.58
CA ASP A 197 3.34 5.27 -7.83
C ASP A 197 4.86 5.12 -7.68
N ALA A 198 5.63 6.10 -8.17
CA ALA A 198 7.09 6.13 -8.00
C ALA A 198 7.46 6.22 -6.50
N LYS A 199 6.77 7.07 -5.73
CA LYS A 199 6.94 7.16 -4.28
C LYS A 199 6.58 5.86 -3.57
N ASP A 200 5.49 5.20 -3.98
CA ASP A 200 5.08 3.91 -3.41
C ASP A 200 6.14 2.83 -3.62
N ALA A 201 6.71 2.76 -4.83
CA ALA A 201 7.79 1.84 -5.13
C ALA A 201 9.04 2.08 -4.26
N ALA A 202 9.40 3.35 -4.03
CA ALA A 202 10.51 3.71 -3.15
C ALA A 202 10.24 3.31 -1.68
N LEU A 203 9.04 3.61 -1.16
CA LEU A 203 8.64 3.25 0.20
C LEU A 203 8.62 1.73 0.41
N ARG A 204 8.08 0.97 -0.55
CA ARG A 204 8.14 -0.51 -0.52
C ARG A 204 9.57 -1.02 -0.50
N GLY A 205 10.48 -0.41 -1.26
CA GLY A 205 11.89 -0.76 -1.25
C GLY A 205 12.55 -0.53 0.12
N GLN A 206 12.22 0.57 0.79
CA GLN A 206 12.73 0.89 2.13
C GLN A 206 12.16 -0.03 3.21
N LEU A 207 10.89 -0.43 3.08
CA LEU A 207 10.22 -1.33 4.01
C LEU A 207 10.74 -2.77 3.98
N GLN A 208 11.48 -3.18 2.95
CA GLN A 208 12.12 -4.50 2.91
C GLN A 208 13.14 -4.73 4.03
N GLY A 209 13.62 -3.67 4.69
CA GLY A 209 14.48 -3.80 5.88
C GLY A 209 13.72 -3.96 7.19
N CYS A 210 12.39 -3.85 7.18
CA CYS A 210 11.57 -3.75 8.38
C CYS A 210 10.98 -5.09 8.89
N GLY A 211 11.28 -6.21 8.23
CA GLY A 211 10.79 -7.54 8.59
C GLY A 211 10.73 -8.49 7.41
#